data_AF-A0A0C2WTZ8-F1
#
_entry.id   AF-A0A0C2WTZ8-F1
#
_cell.length_a   1.000
_cell.length_b   1.000
_cell.length_c   1.000
_cell.angle_alpha   90.00
_cell.angle_beta   90.00
_cell.angle_gamma   90.00
#
_symmetry.space_group_name_H-M   'P 1'
#
loop_
_entity.id
_entity.type
_entity.pdbx_description
1 polymer ?
#
loop_
_entity_poly.entity_id
_entity_poly.type
_entity_poly.pdbx_seq_one_letter_code
_entity_poly.pdbx_strand_id
1 'polypeptide(L)'
;MESLDSNQTISNNRRFSASSIIPPLLLITGVSVALGLAPYVRLRHHILRQSGAIQSIRSGIEDGNSRFLEYVKARDVEAAARQIEHQRTQVELKLKVEELDRRCLELERLSRQLSIMQAQLDKSNAQTRSIERLLDEIGQQTGSSFGQIAAFMEETQLKEGEPDRFGVLRLRQLALLLQNRPTSRTDTANNSSPEPPLR
;
A
#
# COMPACT_ATOMS: atom_id res chain seq x y z
N MET A 1 -56.76 -22.62 -142.96
CA MET A 1 -55.30 -22.42 -142.95
C MET A 1 -54.96 -22.10 -141.51
N GLU A 2 -54.62 -23.17 -140.78
CA GLU A 2 -53.22 -23.46 -140.39
C GLU A 2 -52.81 -22.53 -139.24
N SER A 3 -52.36 -22.98 -138.08
CA SER A 3 -52.15 -24.30 -137.49
C SER A 3 -51.62 -24.02 -136.08
N LEU A 4 -52.01 -24.86 -135.11
CA LEU A 4 -51.16 -25.52 -134.11
C LEU A 4 -50.10 -24.65 -133.40
N ASP A 5 -50.16 -24.43 -132.09
CA ASP A 5 -49.73 -25.34 -131.01
C ASP A 5 -48.88 -24.44 -130.07
N SER A 6 -48.67 -24.64 -128.78
CA SER A 6 -48.90 -25.73 -127.87
C SER A 6 -48.62 -25.22 -126.44
N ASN A 7 -49.32 -25.81 -125.48
CA ASN A 7 -48.87 -26.16 -124.13
C ASN A 7 -47.44 -25.77 -123.73
N GLN A 8 -47.30 -24.98 -122.65
CA GLN A 8 -46.21 -25.18 -121.69
C GLN A 8 -46.70 -25.05 -120.24
N THR A 9 -47.18 -26.19 -119.74
CA THR A 9 -46.83 -26.80 -118.45
C THR A 9 -46.13 -25.95 -117.40
N ILE A 10 -46.87 -25.79 -116.29
CA ILE A 10 -46.41 -25.64 -114.91
C ILE A 10 -45.16 -26.49 -114.68
N SER A 11 -44.01 -25.84 -114.47
CA SER A 11 -42.85 -26.47 -113.84
C SER A 11 -42.60 -25.79 -112.50
N ASN A 12 -43.32 -26.28 -111.50
CA ASN A 12 -42.96 -26.17 -110.09
C ASN A 12 -41.57 -26.80 -109.89
N ASN A 13 -40.53 -26.00 -110.06
CA ASN A 13 -39.16 -26.38 -109.75
C ASN A 13 -38.69 -25.60 -108.52
N ARG A 14 -39.34 -25.87 -107.37
CA ARG A 14 -38.75 -25.58 -106.06
C ARG A 14 -37.53 -26.50 -105.90
N ARG A 15 -36.42 -26.08 -106.49
CA ARG A 15 -35.09 -26.58 -106.13
C ARG A 15 -34.85 -26.17 -104.68
N PHE A 16 -35.21 -27.06 -103.75
CA PHE A 16 -34.66 -27.05 -102.41
C PHE A 16 -33.17 -27.37 -102.54
N SER A 17 -32.39 -26.31 -102.76
CA SER A 17 -30.94 -26.37 -102.71
C SER A 17 -30.54 -26.79 -101.30
N ALA A 18 -29.82 -27.90 -101.16
CA ALA A 18 -29.31 -28.39 -99.88
C ALA A 18 -28.45 -27.33 -99.14
N SER A 19 -27.99 -26.29 -99.84
CA SER A 19 -27.29 -25.13 -99.26
C SER A 19 -28.17 -24.19 -98.43
N SER A 20 -29.50 -24.28 -98.51
CA SER A 20 -30.44 -23.42 -97.77
C SER A 20 -30.88 -23.99 -96.40
N ILE A 21 -30.61 -25.28 -96.13
CA ILE A 21 -31.09 -25.99 -94.92
C ILE A 21 -29.96 -26.17 -93.88
N ILE A 22 -28.71 -26.15 -94.32
CA ILE A 22 -27.51 -26.24 -93.47
C ILE A 22 -27.41 -25.06 -92.47
N PRO A 23 -27.61 -23.78 -92.86
CA PRO A 23 -27.53 -22.68 -91.91
C PRO A 23 -28.56 -22.74 -90.76
N PRO A 24 -29.85 -23.04 -90.97
CA PRO A 24 -30.81 -23.13 -89.86
C PRO A 24 -30.58 -24.35 -88.96
N LEU A 25 -30.12 -25.50 -89.49
CA LEU A 25 -29.82 -26.67 -88.67
C LEU A 25 -28.60 -26.45 -87.75
N LEU A 26 -27.55 -25.78 -88.23
CA LEU A 26 -26.40 -25.40 -87.40
C LEU A 26 -26.77 -24.40 -86.30
N LEU A 27 -27.70 -23.49 -86.59
CA LEU A 27 -28.23 -22.58 -85.57
C LEU A 27 -29.05 -23.34 -84.52
N ILE A 28 -29.89 -24.30 -84.92
CA ILE A 28 -30.69 -25.09 -83.98
C ILE A 28 -29.80 -25.99 -83.10
N THR A 29 -28.78 -26.63 -83.67
CA THR A 29 -27.83 -27.45 -82.90
C THR A 29 -26.95 -26.60 -82.01
N GLY A 30 -26.47 -25.45 -82.48
CA GLY A 30 -25.72 -24.48 -81.69
C GLY A 30 -26.53 -23.92 -80.51
N VAL A 31 -27.79 -23.56 -80.73
CA VAL A 31 -28.71 -23.09 -79.68
C VAL A 31 -29.04 -24.21 -78.69
N SER A 32 -29.22 -25.45 -79.15
CA SER A 32 -29.49 -26.61 -78.27
C SER A 32 -28.30 -26.95 -77.37
N VAL A 33 -27.07 -26.90 -77.90
CA VAL A 33 -25.84 -27.07 -77.12
C VAL A 33 -25.63 -25.91 -76.16
N ALA A 34 -25.90 -24.67 -76.58
CA ALA A 34 -25.82 -23.50 -75.72
C ALA A 34 -26.85 -23.54 -74.57
N LEU A 35 -28.08 -23.99 -74.83
CA LEU A 35 -29.11 -24.21 -73.81
C LEU A 35 -28.73 -25.35 -72.85
N GLY A 36 -28.10 -26.42 -73.34
CA GLY A 36 -27.60 -27.51 -72.52
C GLY A 36 -26.42 -27.12 -71.62
N LEU A 37 -25.53 -26.24 -72.09
CA LEU A 37 -24.33 -25.81 -71.35
C LEU A 37 -24.52 -24.57 -70.46
N ALA A 38 -25.52 -23.73 -70.75
CA ALA A 38 -25.87 -22.56 -69.95
C ALA A 38 -26.06 -22.85 -68.44
N PRO A 39 -26.80 -23.90 -68.01
CA PRO A 39 -26.94 -24.22 -66.60
C PRO A 39 -25.60 -24.65 -65.96
N TYR A 40 -24.74 -25.34 -66.69
CA TYR A 40 -23.43 -25.76 -66.21
C TYR A 40 -22.49 -24.58 -65.96
N VAL A 41 -22.47 -23.60 -66.88
CA VAL A 41 -21.65 -22.39 -66.72
C VAL A 41 -22.13 -21.53 -65.55
N ARG A 42 -23.45 -21.44 -65.33
CA ARG A 42 -24.02 -20.76 -64.15
C ARG A 42 -23.66 -21.48 -62.85
N LEU A 43 -23.77 -22.80 -62.82
CA LEU A 43 -23.41 -23.61 -61.65
C LEU A 43 -21.92 -23.45 -61.32
N ARG A 44 -21.04 -23.51 -62.33
CA ARG A 44 -19.60 -23.29 -62.17
C ARG A 44 -19.29 -21.90 -61.61
N HIS A 45 -19.92 -20.85 -62.13
CA HIS A 45 -19.77 -19.50 -61.58
C HIS A 45 -20.27 -19.40 -60.14
N HIS A 46 -21.36 -20.08 -59.81
CA HIS A 46 -21.88 -20.08 -58.45
C HIS A 46 -20.95 -20.78 -57.47
N ILE A 47 -20.40 -21.95 -57.85
CA ILE A 47 -19.41 -22.69 -57.06
C ILE A 47 -18.14 -21.86 -56.85
N LEU A 48 -17.63 -21.20 -57.90
CA LEU A 48 -16.44 -20.34 -57.77
C LEU A 48 -16.69 -19.15 -56.84
N ARG A 49 -17.87 -18.51 -56.92
CA ARG A 49 -18.27 -17.44 -56.00
C ARG A 49 -18.41 -17.95 -54.56
N GLN A 50 -19.03 -19.10 -54.36
CA GLN A 50 -19.17 -19.73 -53.05
C GLN A 50 -17.81 -20.11 -52.47
N SER A 51 -16.91 -20.67 -53.26
CA SER A 51 -15.55 -21.01 -52.83
C SER A 51 -14.77 -19.76 -52.40
N GLY A 52 -14.88 -18.66 -53.15
CA GLY A 52 -14.27 -17.38 -52.77
C GLY A 52 -14.83 -16.83 -51.46
N ALA A 53 -16.16 -16.90 -51.28
CA ALA A 53 -16.82 -16.48 -50.04
C ALA A 53 -16.44 -17.37 -48.85
N ILE A 54 -16.34 -18.68 -49.03
CA ILE A 54 -15.89 -19.62 -47.99
C ILE A 54 -14.45 -19.31 -47.59
N GLN A 55 -13.59 -19.00 -48.56
CA GLN A 55 -12.19 -18.67 -48.29
C GLN A 55 -12.05 -17.35 -47.51
N SER A 56 -12.85 -16.32 -47.83
CA SER A 56 -12.83 -15.06 -47.08
C SER A 56 -13.42 -15.21 -45.67
N ILE A 57 -14.46 -16.04 -45.51
CA ILE A 57 -14.99 -16.39 -44.18
C ILE A 57 -13.92 -17.11 -43.37
N ARG A 58 -13.22 -18.07 -43.98
CA ARG A 58 -12.15 -18.82 -43.29
C ARG A 58 -11.02 -17.92 -42.83
N SER A 59 -10.52 -17.03 -43.69
CA SER A 59 -9.49 -16.07 -43.28
C SER A 59 -9.99 -15.14 -42.17
N GLY A 60 -11.26 -14.69 -42.25
CA GLY A 60 -11.86 -13.87 -41.19
C GLY A 60 -11.99 -14.61 -39.85
N ILE A 61 -12.27 -15.92 -39.86
CA ILE A 61 -12.29 -16.75 -38.66
C ILE A 61 -10.88 -16.95 -38.10
N GLU A 62 -9.90 -17.23 -38.96
CA GLU A 62 -8.50 -17.40 -38.55
C GLU A 62 -7.94 -16.11 -37.92
N ASP A 63 -8.20 -14.94 -38.53
CA ASP A 63 -7.85 -13.63 -38.00
C ASP A 63 -8.62 -13.27 -36.71
N GLY A 64 -9.90 -13.63 -36.64
CA GLY A 64 -10.71 -13.45 -35.43
C GLY A 64 -10.19 -14.28 -34.26
N ASN A 65 -9.85 -15.54 -34.52
CA ASN A 65 -9.33 -16.46 -33.50
C ASN A 65 -7.95 -16.02 -33.00
N SER A 66 -7.06 -15.52 -33.87
CA SER A 66 -5.75 -15.04 -33.44
C SER A 66 -5.88 -13.84 -32.51
N ARG A 67 -6.72 -12.84 -32.86
CA ARG A 67 -7.00 -11.68 -32.01
C ARG A 67 -7.67 -12.06 -30.70
N PHE A 68 -8.59 -13.01 -30.73
CA PHE A 68 -9.22 -13.52 -29.50
C PHE A 68 -8.20 -14.16 -28.56
N LEU A 69 -7.30 -14.99 -29.10
CA LEU A 69 -6.22 -15.60 -28.32
C LEU A 69 -5.25 -14.55 -27.74
N GLU A 70 -4.92 -13.51 -28.50
CA GLU A 70 -4.10 -12.39 -28.00
C GLU A 70 -4.82 -11.65 -26.86
N TYR A 71 -6.11 -11.37 -27.01
CA TYR A 71 -6.90 -10.72 -25.97
C TYR A 71 -6.98 -11.56 -24.69
N VAL A 72 -7.23 -12.87 -24.81
CA VAL A 72 -7.26 -13.78 -23.66
C VAL A 72 -5.90 -13.79 -22.95
N LYS A 73 -4.79 -13.92 -23.69
CA LYS A 73 -3.44 -13.85 -23.11
C LYS A 73 -3.18 -12.52 -22.41
N ALA A 74 -3.53 -11.40 -23.03
CA ALA A 74 -3.34 -10.08 -22.44
C ALA A 74 -4.13 -9.93 -21.14
N ARG A 75 -5.38 -10.40 -21.13
CA ARG A 75 -6.23 -10.39 -19.93
C ARG A 75 -5.67 -11.27 -18.81
N ASP A 76 -5.19 -12.47 -19.14
CA ASP A 76 -4.62 -13.38 -18.15
C ASP A 76 -3.32 -12.82 -17.55
N VAL A 77 -2.47 -12.21 -18.38
CA VAL A 77 -1.25 -11.52 -17.93
C VAL A 77 -1.61 -10.32 -17.05
N GLU A 78 -2.61 -9.53 -17.41
CA GLU A 78 -3.05 -8.40 -16.61
C GLU A 78 -3.62 -8.84 -15.24
N ALA A 79 -4.43 -9.90 -15.23
CA ALA A 79 -4.94 -10.49 -13.99
C ALA A 79 -3.80 -10.99 -13.09
N ALA A 80 -2.82 -11.71 -13.66
CA ALA A 80 -1.64 -12.16 -12.94
C ALA A 80 -0.80 -11.00 -12.42
N ALA A 81 -0.61 -9.93 -13.21
CA ALA A 81 0.12 -8.74 -12.81
C ALA A 81 -0.53 -8.05 -11.60
N ARG A 82 -1.86 -7.86 -11.63
CA ARG A 82 -2.62 -7.31 -10.50
C ARG A 82 -2.52 -8.20 -9.25
N GLN A 83 -2.54 -9.53 -9.43
CA GLN A 83 -2.38 -10.46 -8.32
C GLN A 83 -0.98 -10.35 -7.68
N ILE A 84 0.07 -10.24 -8.49
CA ILE A 84 1.45 -10.06 -8.01
C ILE A 84 1.58 -8.73 -7.27
N GLU A 85 1.01 -7.65 -7.79
CA GLU A 85 1.01 -6.35 -7.14
C GLU A 85 0.27 -6.40 -5.78
N HIS A 86 -0.87 -7.08 -5.73
CA HIS A 86 -1.59 -7.30 -4.48
C HIS A 86 -0.77 -8.11 -3.47
N GLN A 87 -0.08 -9.17 -3.91
CA GLN A 87 0.80 -9.95 -3.03
C GLN A 87 1.99 -9.13 -2.53
N ARG A 88 2.58 -8.28 -3.38
CA ARG A 88 3.68 -7.38 -2.98
C ARG A 88 3.23 -6.40 -1.91
N THR A 89 2.09 -5.75 -2.11
CA THR A 89 1.53 -4.82 -1.11
C THR A 89 1.19 -5.52 0.21
N GLN A 90 0.67 -6.76 0.16
CA GLN A 90 0.46 -7.56 1.38
C GLN A 90 1.78 -7.87 2.11
N VAL A 91 2.83 -8.25 1.39
CA VAL A 91 4.15 -8.52 1.99
C VAL A 91 4.75 -7.24 2.60
N GLU A 92 4.70 -6.13 1.87
CA GLU A 92 5.18 -4.85 2.39
C GLU A 92 4.43 -4.42 3.66
N LEU A 93 3.12 -4.61 3.68
CA LEU A 93 2.29 -4.31 4.85
C LEU A 93 2.67 -5.20 6.04
N LYS A 94 2.90 -6.50 5.82
CA LYS A 94 3.37 -7.41 6.88
C LYS A 94 4.72 -6.97 7.45
N LEU A 95 5.67 -6.59 6.61
CA LEU A 95 6.96 -6.08 7.06
C LEU A 95 6.83 -4.81 7.90
N LYS A 96 5.95 -3.89 7.51
CA LYS A 96 5.67 -2.67 8.30
C LYS A 96 5.03 -3.00 9.64
N VAL A 97 4.12 -3.97 9.69
CA VAL A 97 3.52 -4.43 10.96
C VAL A 97 4.57 -5.03 11.87
N GLU A 98 5.43 -5.91 11.36
CA GLU A 98 6.53 -6.48 12.16
C GLU A 98 7.51 -5.41 12.66
N GLU A 99 7.77 -4.37 11.87
CA GLU A 99 8.60 -3.24 12.30
C GLU A 99 7.93 -2.46 13.44
N LEU A 100 6.63 -2.19 13.34
CA LEU A 100 5.86 -1.54 14.40
C LEU A 100 5.85 -2.38 15.69
N ASP A 101 5.65 -3.69 15.58
CA ASP A 101 5.69 -4.60 16.73
C ASP A 101 7.06 -4.56 17.44
N ARG A 102 8.16 -4.53 16.68
CA ARG A 102 9.51 -4.39 17.25
C ARG A 102 9.67 -3.06 17.98
N ARG A 103 9.19 -1.95 17.40
CA ARG A 103 9.24 -0.62 18.04
C ARG A 103 8.38 -0.59 19.31
N CYS A 104 7.21 -1.24 19.32
CA CYS A 104 6.40 -1.38 20.53
C CYS A 104 7.15 -2.14 21.63
N LEU A 105 7.81 -3.25 21.30
CA LEU A 105 8.63 -4.00 22.26
C LEU A 105 9.82 -3.17 22.79
N GLU A 106 10.45 -2.34 21.95
CA GLU A 106 11.50 -1.41 22.39
C GLU A 106 10.96 -0.35 23.33
N LEU A 107 9.79 0.23 23.03
CA LEU A 107 9.12 1.19 23.92
C LEU A 107 8.76 0.57 25.27
N GLU A 108 8.27 -0.67 25.28
CA GLU A 108 8.01 -1.39 26.54
C GLU A 108 9.28 -1.60 27.36
N ARG A 109 10.40 -1.93 26.71
CA ARG A 109 11.70 -2.07 27.39
C ARG A 109 12.16 -0.75 28.00
N LEU A 110 12.07 0.34 27.24
CA LEU A 110 12.39 1.68 27.72
C LEU A 110 11.49 2.10 28.89
N SER A 111 10.19 1.79 28.82
CA SER A 111 9.24 2.03 29.91
C SER A 111 9.65 1.29 31.19
N ARG A 112 10.05 0.01 31.09
CA ARG A 112 10.55 -0.75 32.24
C ARG A 112 11.85 -0.17 32.79
N GLN A 113 12.76 0.28 31.92
CA GLN A 113 14.00 0.94 32.35
C GLN A 113 13.74 2.24 33.10
N LEU A 114 12.82 3.07 32.60
CA LEU A 114 12.40 4.29 33.29
C LEU A 114 11.77 3.98 34.65
N SER A 115 10.96 2.94 34.76
CA SER A 115 10.39 2.49 36.03
C SER A 115 11.48 2.08 37.03
N ILE A 116 12.51 1.36 36.58
CA ILE A 116 13.66 0.98 37.43
C ILE A 116 14.43 2.22 37.87
N MET A 117 14.72 3.16 36.95
CA MET A 117 15.41 4.41 37.28
C MET A 117 14.62 5.25 38.27
N GLN A 118 13.29 5.32 38.11
CA GLN A 118 12.41 6.02 39.04
C GLN A 118 12.50 5.39 40.45
N ALA A 119 12.45 4.07 40.56
CA ALA A 119 12.60 3.38 41.84
C ALA A 119 13.99 3.62 42.47
N GLN A 120 15.06 3.72 41.65
CA GLN A 120 16.39 4.08 42.13
C GLN A 120 16.46 5.53 42.61
N LEU A 121 15.80 6.45 41.91
CA LEU A 121 15.69 7.85 42.31
C LEU A 121 14.96 7.97 43.65
N ASP A 122 13.84 7.26 43.82
CA ASP A 122 13.07 7.26 45.06
C ASP A 122 13.88 6.70 46.24
N LYS A 123 14.66 5.64 45.98
CA LYS A 123 15.60 5.09 46.98
C LYS A 123 16.68 6.10 47.36
N SER A 124 17.28 6.78 46.38
CA SER A 124 18.28 7.83 46.62
C SER A 124 17.68 9.00 47.40
N ASN A 125 16.48 9.46 47.02
CA ASN A 125 15.75 10.51 47.73
C ASN A 125 15.45 10.12 49.19
N ALA A 126 15.09 8.86 49.45
CA ALA A 126 14.92 8.36 50.81
C ALA A 126 16.23 8.36 51.60
N GLN A 127 17.36 8.03 50.96
CA GLN A 127 18.68 8.14 51.57
C GLN A 127 19.05 9.59 51.88
N THR A 128 18.83 10.52 50.95
CA THR A 128 19.05 11.96 51.19
C THR A 128 18.25 12.46 52.39
N ARG A 129 16.96 12.10 52.48
CA ARG A 129 16.12 12.43 53.64
C ARG A 129 16.64 11.81 54.94
N SER A 130 17.20 10.60 54.89
CA SER A 130 17.81 9.99 56.08
C SER A 130 19.06 10.73 56.53
N ILE A 131 19.89 11.19 55.59
CA ILE A 131 21.08 11.99 55.86
C ILE A 131 20.67 13.36 56.44
N GLU A 132 19.65 14.00 55.88
CA GLU A 132 19.09 15.25 56.41
C GLU A 132 18.63 15.09 57.85
N ARG A 133 17.90 14.02 58.17
CA ARG A 133 17.48 13.72 59.56
C ARG A 133 18.68 13.53 60.50
N LEU A 134 19.71 12.81 60.07
CA LEU A 134 20.93 12.64 60.87
C LEU A 134 21.66 13.97 61.09
N LEU A 135 21.70 14.83 60.07
CA LEU A 135 22.30 16.17 60.18
C LEU A 135 21.50 17.06 61.13
N ASP A 136 20.17 16.98 61.13
CA ASP A 136 19.31 17.71 62.07
C ASP A 136 19.49 17.19 63.50
N GLU A 137 19.58 15.87 63.70
CA GLU A 137 19.81 15.25 65.02
C GLU A 137 21.19 15.63 65.58
N ILE A 138 22.24 15.55 64.76
CA ILE A 138 23.59 16.03 65.14
C ILE A 138 23.55 17.53 65.44
N GLY A 139 22.86 18.33 64.62
CA GLY A 139 22.70 19.76 64.81
C GLY A 139 22.03 20.11 66.15
N GLN A 140 20.95 19.40 66.50
CA GLN A 140 20.26 19.56 67.78
C GLN A 140 21.11 19.10 68.97
N GLN A 141 21.74 17.92 68.88
CA GLN A 141 22.59 17.38 69.95
C GLN A 141 23.79 18.30 70.22
N THR A 142 24.43 18.78 69.15
CA THR A 142 25.58 19.70 69.22
C THR A 142 25.16 21.09 69.70
N GLY A 143 24.01 21.59 69.25
CA GLY A 143 23.46 22.86 69.75
C GLY A 143 23.14 22.79 71.25
N SER A 144 22.52 21.69 71.70
CA SER A 144 22.24 21.45 73.12
C SER A 144 23.51 21.33 73.95
N SER A 145 24.54 20.61 73.48
CA SER A 145 25.79 20.46 74.22
C SER A 145 26.54 21.79 74.32
N PHE A 146 26.60 22.59 73.25
CA PHE A 146 27.16 23.94 73.32
C PHE A 146 26.37 24.87 74.24
N GLY A 147 25.05 24.75 74.28
CA GLY A 147 24.21 25.46 75.25
C GLY A 147 24.51 25.08 76.70
N GLN A 148 24.70 23.79 76.97
CA GLN A 148 25.08 23.28 78.30
C GLN A 148 26.49 23.71 78.70
N ILE A 149 27.45 23.68 77.78
CA ILE A 149 28.83 24.17 78.02
C ILE A 149 28.81 25.68 78.31
N ALA A 150 28.04 26.46 77.55
CA ALA A 150 27.89 27.90 77.80
C ALA A 150 27.30 28.16 79.20
N ALA A 151 26.26 27.43 79.60
CA ALA A 151 25.65 27.54 80.93
C ALA A 151 26.62 27.13 82.05
N PHE A 152 27.38 26.04 81.85
CA PHE A 152 28.41 25.59 82.79
C PHE A 152 29.54 26.61 82.93
N MET A 153 30.03 27.17 81.82
CA MET A 153 31.04 28.23 81.83
C MET A 153 30.53 29.49 82.52
N GLU A 154 29.27 29.86 82.33
CA GLU A 154 28.63 30.97 83.04
C GLU A 154 28.59 30.69 84.55
N GLU A 155 28.27 29.45 84.96
CA GLU A 155 28.25 29.04 86.37
C GLU A 155 29.64 28.98 87.03
N THR A 156 30.68 28.52 86.31
CA THR A 156 32.05 28.48 86.83
C THR A 156 32.69 29.87 86.87
N GLN A 157 32.44 30.73 85.87
CA GLN A 157 32.90 32.12 85.86
C GLN A 157 32.27 32.97 86.98
N LEU A 158 31.04 32.65 87.40
CA LEU A 158 30.41 33.26 88.57
C LEU A 158 31.09 32.86 89.90
N LYS A 159 31.82 31.74 89.95
CA LYS A 159 32.51 31.24 91.15
C LYS A 159 33.98 31.68 91.24
N GLU A 160 34.66 31.91 90.11
CA GLU A 160 36.13 32.18 90.08
C GLU A 160 36.54 33.63 89.77
N GLY A 161 35.61 34.50 89.34
CA GLY A 161 35.83 35.95 89.38
C GLY A 161 36.77 36.52 88.31
N GLU A 162 36.50 36.31 87.02
CA GLU A 162 36.59 37.33 85.96
C GLU A 162 35.88 36.80 84.70
N PRO A 163 34.93 37.54 84.08
CA PRO A 163 34.03 36.93 83.11
C PRO A 163 34.56 37.04 81.67
N ASP A 164 34.94 35.91 81.06
CA ASP A 164 35.18 35.83 79.61
C ASP A 164 33.84 35.76 78.85
N ARG A 165 33.10 36.89 78.91
CA ARG A 165 31.75 37.07 78.35
C ARG A 165 31.69 36.80 76.85
N PHE A 166 32.82 36.97 76.15
CA PHE A 166 32.89 36.79 74.70
C PHE A 166 32.80 35.31 74.29
N GLY A 167 33.43 34.41 75.06
CA GLY A 167 33.36 32.97 74.82
C GLY A 167 31.95 32.41 75.03
N VAL A 168 31.29 32.81 76.12
CA VAL A 168 29.93 32.37 76.46
C VAL A 168 28.90 32.86 75.43
N LEU A 169 28.98 34.14 75.00
CA LEU A 169 28.09 34.67 73.97
C LEU A 169 28.27 33.97 72.62
N ARG A 170 29.52 33.69 72.20
CA ARG A 170 29.78 32.95 70.96
C ARG A 170 29.23 31.53 71.01
N LEU A 171 29.42 30.81 72.12
CA LEU A 171 28.89 29.46 72.30
C LEU A 171 27.35 29.45 72.26
N ARG A 172 26.71 30.44 72.88
CA ARG A 172 25.24 30.59 72.88
C ARG A 172 24.70 30.96 71.50
N GLN A 173 25.40 31.82 70.77
CA GLN A 173 25.04 32.21 69.40
C GLN A 173 25.22 31.03 68.42
N LEU A 174 26.26 30.22 68.62
CA LEU A 174 26.53 29.02 67.82
C LEU A 174 25.50 27.91 68.14
N ALA A 175 25.12 27.75 69.42
CA ALA A 175 24.02 26.87 69.81
C ALA A 175 22.70 27.26 69.13
N LEU A 176 22.34 28.55 69.14
CA LEU A 176 21.13 29.04 68.48
C LEU A 176 21.16 28.87 66.96
N LEU A 177 22.31 29.05 66.30
CA LEU A 177 22.45 28.85 64.86
C LEU A 177 22.35 27.37 64.46
N LEU A 178 22.87 26.46 65.27
CA LEU A 178 22.76 25.02 65.03
C LEU A 178 21.35 24.48 65.33
N GLN A 179 20.66 25.06 66.32
CA GLN A 179 19.32 24.66 66.72
C GLN A 179 18.22 25.22 65.80
N ASN A 180 18.42 26.40 65.21
CA ASN A 180 17.50 27.05 64.27
C ASN A 180 17.93 26.89 62.81
N ARG A 181 18.67 25.83 62.46
CA ARG A 181 19.11 25.61 61.08
C ARG A 181 17.87 25.53 60.18
N PRO A 182 17.77 26.37 59.12
CA PRO A 182 16.63 26.31 58.21
C PRO A 182 16.68 24.98 57.45
N THR A 183 15.65 24.15 57.64
CA THR A 183 15.41 22.97 56.82
C THR A 183 15.18 23.44 55.38
N SER A 184 16.15 23.17 54.52
CA SER A 184 16.10 23.59 53.13
C SER A 184 14.99 22.84 52.39
N ARG A 185 13.90 23.57 52.09
CA ARG A 185 13.10 23.45 50.86
C ARG A 185 12.36 22.12 50.66
N THR A 186 11.35 21.89 51.49
CA THR A 186 10.18 21.08 51.08
C THR A 186 9.22 21.96 50.28
N ASP A 187 8.62 21.37 49.24
CA ASP A 187 7.45 21.86 48.51
C ASP A 187 7.67 22.93 47.45
N THR A 188 7.97 22.51 46.22
CA THR A 188 7.22 22.86 44.99
C THR A 188 7.89 22.21 43.77
N ALA A 189 7.53 20.97 43.47
CA ALA A 189 7.54 20.42 42.12
C ALA A 189 6.52 19.26 42.08
N ASN A 190 5.30 19.58 42.51
CA ASN A 190 4.17 18.68 42.42
C ASN A 190 3.63 18.79 40.99
N ASN A 191 3.84 17.73 40.20
CA ASN A 191 2.96 17.25 39.14
C ASN A 191 2.30 18.29 38.21
N SER A 192 3.02 18.73 37.17
CA SER A 192 2.39 19.00 35.87
C SER A 192 2.68 17.83 34.95
N SER A 193 1.87 16.78 35.07
CA SER A 193 1.74 15.73 34.07
C SER A 193 1.05 16.35 32.84
N PRO A 194 1.66 16.41 31.65
CA PRO A 194 0.94 16.80 30.46
C PRO A 194 0.08 15.62 30.02
N GLU A 195 -1.23 15.82 30.10
CA GLU A 195 -2.26 14.99 29.49
C GLU A 195 -2.00 14.88 27.98
N PRO A 196 -2.02 13.68 27.36
CA PRO A 196 -1.90 13.58 25.91
C PRO A 196 -3.19 14.08 25.25
N PRO A 197 -3.13 14.92 24.20
CA PRO A 197 -4.34 15.34 23.50
C PRO A 197 -4.97 14.15 22.77
N LEU A 198 -6.21 13.82 23.16
CA LEU A 198 -7.13 13.04 22.35
C LEU A 198 -7.53 13.86 21.12
N ARG A 199 -6.91 13.60 19.97
CA ARG A 199 -7.51 13.69 18.63
C ARG A 199 -6.79 12.77 17.65
#